data_AF-A0A956Z9S5-F1
#
_entry.id   AF-A0A956Z9S5-F1
#
_cell.length_a   1.000
_cell.length_b   1.000
_cell.length_c   1.000
_cell.angle_alpha   90.00
_cell.angle_beta   90.00
_cell.angle_gamma   90.00
#
_symmetry.space_group_name_H-M   'P 1'
#
loop_
_entity.id
_entity.type
_entity.pdbx_description
1 polymer ?
#
loop_
_entity_poly.entity_id
_entity_poly.type
_entity_poly.pdbx_seq_one_letter_code
_entity_poly.pdbx_strand_id
1 'polypeptide(L)'
;QERENIFPQSVLNDQRTGVDDFKWDERIGKIVKTAASYADVDRIFVNPFVKRKLCSEYPGELWLAKLRPWYGHDGHFHVRLKCPAGNVSCVPQEPINTHDTGCGSDLASWFTSSGKIKSQKSSGGGTRPKLPDECIAIINGGA
;
A
#
# COMPACT_ATOMS: atom_id res chain seq x y z
N GLN A 1 -1.12 -5.02 -27.74
CA GLN A 1 -1.54 -3.60 -27.72
C GLN A 1 -2.36 -3.21 -26.49
N GLU A 2 -3.39 -3.97 -26.06
CA GLU A 2 -4.18 -3.60 -24.87
C GLU A 2 -3.36 -3.45 -23.57
N ARG A 3 -2.34 -4.30 -23.37
CA ARG A 3 -1.45 -4.24 -22.19
C ARG A 3 -0.51 -3.04 -22.16
N GLU A 4 -0.25 -2.43 -23.31
CA GLU A 4 0.67 -1.28 -23.44
C GLU A 4 -0.01 0.05 -23.11
N ASN A 5 -1.36 0.07 -23.06
CA ASN A 5 -2.17 1.26 -22.84
C ASN A 5 -3.21 1.06 -21.72
N ILE A 6 -2.80 0.45 -20.61
CA ILE A 6 -3.67 0.29 -19.43
C ILE A 6 -3.56 1.53 -18.56
N PHE A 7 -4.65 2.28 -18.46
CA PHE A 7 -4.81 3.34 -17.47
C PHE A 7 -5.65 2.81 -16.30
N PRO A 8 -5.06 2.65 -15.10
CA PRO A 8 -5.81 2.18 -13.95
C PRO A 8 -6.94 3.15 -13.61
N GLN A 9 -8.17 2.66 -13.65
CA GLN A 9 -9.35 3.45 -13.32
C GLN A 9 -9.41 3.67 -11.82
N SER A 10 -9.57 4.92 -11.40
CA SER A 10 -9.74 5.27 -9.99
C SER A 10 -11.06 4.73 -9.45
N VAL A 11 -11.05 4.16 -8.26
CA VAL A 11 -12.26 3.74 -7.53
C VAL A 11 -12.86 4.88 -6.69
N LEU A 12 -12.28 6.09 -6.72
CA LEU A 12 -12.81 7.23 -6.00
C LEU A 12 -13.89 7.96 -6.80
N ASN A 13 -14.74 8.68 -6.08
CA ASN A 13 -15.64 9.66 -6.69
C ASN A 13 -14.84 10.84 -7.26
N ASP A 14 -15.48 11.63 -8.13
CA ASP A 14 -14.82 12.72 -8.85
C ASP A 14 -14.29 13.82 -7.91
N GLN A 15 -14.96 14.02 -6.76
CA GLN A 15 -14.54 14.96 -5.72
C GLN A 15 -13.38 14.42 -4.85
N ARG A 16 -13.01 13.16 -5.04
CA ARG A 16 -11.96 12.43 -4.30
C ARG A 16 -12.15 12.48 -2.78
N THR A 17 -13.41 12.38 -2.33
CA THR A 17 -13.81 12.40 -0.91
C THR A 17 -14.23 11.04 -0.37
N GLY A 18 -14.23 10.00 -1.21
CA GLY A 18 -14.61 8.65 -0.85
C GLY A 18 -14.50 7.70 -2.03
N VAL A 19 -14.72 6.41 -1.75
CA VAL A 19 -14.92 5.38 -2.78
C VAL A 19 -16.26 5.65 -3.47
N ASP A 20 -16.28 5.51 -4.79
CA ASP A 20 -17.48 5.55 -5.60
C ASP A 20 -18.09 4.14 -5.68
N ASP A 21 -19.27 3.95 -5.11
CA ASP A 21 -19.93 2.64 -5.07
C ASP A 21 -20.32 2.12 -6.47
N PHE A 22 -20.44 2.97 -7.49
CA PHE A 22 -20.64 2.51 -8.88
C PHE A 22 -19.37 1.96 -9.51
N LYS A 23 -18.20 2.44 -9.08
CA LYS A 23 -16.88 1.96 -9.54
C LYS A 23 -16.34 0.82 -8.67
N TRP A 24 -16.89 0.64 -7.47
CA TRP A 24 -16.49 -0.38 -6.53
C TRP A 24 -17.17 -1.71 -6.82
N ASP A 25 -16.37 -2.76 -6.92
CA ASP A 25 -16.83 -4.13 -7.09
C ASP A 25 -16.28 -4.98 -5.93
N GLU A 26 -17.09 -5.83 -5.33
CA GLU A 26 -16.68 -6.71 -4.22
C GLU A 26 -15.45 -7.58 -4.58
N ARG A 27 -15.25 -7.88 -5.87
CA ARG A 27 -14.07 -8.60 -6.38
C ARG A 27 -12.78 -7.84 -6.10
N ILE A 28 -12.80 -6.50 -6.06
CA ILE A 28 -11.64 -5.68 -5.71
C ILE A 28 -11.20 -5.99 -4.27
N GLY A 29 -12.14 -6.02 -3.33
CA GLY A 29 -11.87 -6.39 -1.94
C GLY A 29 -11.38 -7.83 -1.80
N LYS A 30 -11.97 -8.77 -2.55
CA LYS A 30 -11.52 -10.18 -2.58
C LYS A 30 -10.09 -10.32 -3.10
N ILE A 31 -9.73 -9.62 -4.18
CA ILE A 31 -8.36 -9.62 -4.73
C ILE A 31 -7.35 -9.11 -3.70
N VAL A 32 -7.66 -8.01 -3.02
CA VAL A 32 -6.78 -7.44 -1.99
C VAL A 32 -6.66 -8.38 -0.79
N LYS A 33 -7.76 -9.00 -0.35
CA LYS A 33 -7.77 -10.02 0.72
C LYS A 33 -6.90 -11.22 0.36
N THR A 34 -7.05 -11.74 -0.87
CA THR A 34 -6.23 -12.85 -1.36
C THR A 34 -4.75 -12.49 -1.35
N ALA A 35 -4.37 -11.32 -1.87
CA ALA A 35 -2.98 -10.86 -1.81
C ALA A 35 -2.48 -10.77 -0.35
N ALA A 36 -3.27 -10.21 0.56
CA ALA A 36 -2.88 -10.06 1.97
C ALA A 36 -2.72 -11.40 2.71
N SER A 37 -3.47 -12.42 2.32
CA SER A 37 -3.42 -13.75 2.97
C SER A 37 -2.11 -14.51 2.74
N TYR A 38 -1.33 -14.19 1.70
CA TYR A 38 -0.06 -14.86 1.45
C TYR A 38 0.98 -14.53 2.53
N ALA A 39 1.66 -15.56 3.04
CA ALA A 39 2.67 -15.42 4.09
C ALA A 39 3.87 -14.57 3.64
N ASP A 40 4.20 -14.60 2.35
CA ASP A 40 5.32 -13.87 1.75
C ASP A 40 5.02 -12.38 1.55
N VAL A 41 3.75 -11.98 1.59
CA VAL A 41 3.37 -10.56 1.52
C VAL A 41 3.62 -9.92 2.88
N ASP A 42 4.50 -8.91 2.86
CA ASP A 42 4.81 -8.08 4.02
C ASP A 42 3.74 -7.00 4.20
N ARG A 43 3.49 -6.20 3.16
CA ARG A 43 2.53 -5.09 3.20
C ARG A 43 1.91 -4.78 1.85
N ILE A 44 0.71 -4.21 1.88
CA ILE A 44 -0.01 -3.76 0.68
C ILE A 44 -0.34 -2.28 0.83
N PHE A 45 0.11 -1.44 -0.10
CA PHE A 45 -0.25 -0.02 -0.10
C PHE A 45 -1.52 0.22 -0.90
N VAL A 46 -2.49 0.89 -0.27
CA VAL A 46 -3.80 1.24 -0.84
C VAL A 46 -4.15 2.68 -0.49
N ASN A 47 -5.07 3.29 -1.23
CA ASN A 47 -5.62 4.59 -0.84
C ASN A 47 -6.28 4.53 0.56
N PRO A 48 -6.20 5.59 1.39
CA PRO A 48 -6.89 5.64 2.69
C PRO A 48 -8.40 5.39 2.62
N PHE A 49 -9.10 5.89 1.60
CA PHE A 49 -10.53 5.62 1.43
C PHE A 49 -10.81 4.16 1.08
N VAL A 50 -9.93 3.51 0.30
CA VAL A 50 -10.01 2.06 0.01
C VAL A 50 -9.81 1.25 1.28
N LYS A 51 -8.79 1.57 2.08
CA LYS A 51 -8.59 0.93 3.39
C LYS A 51 -9.82 1.11 4.29
N ARG A 52 -10.42 2.30 4.33
CA ARG A 52 -11.62 2.58 5.11
C ARG A 52 -12.83 1.75 4.64
N LYS A 53 -13.04 1.63 3.33
CA LYS A 53 -14.09 0.78 2.75
C LYS A 53 -13.88 -0.70 3.14
N LEU A 54 -12.67 -1.22 2.99
CA LEU A 54 -12.34 -2.60 3.38
C LEU A 54 -12.49 -2.87 4.88
N CYS A 55 -12.12 -1.92 5.74
CA CYS A 55 -12.38 -2.02 7.18
C CYS A 55 -13.87 -2.13 7.51
N SER A 56 -14.74 -1.47 6.73
CA SER A 56 -16.19 -1.56 6.89
C SER A 56 -16.76 -2.88 6.36
N GLU A 57 -16.22 -3.41 5.26
CA GLU A 57 -16.70 -4.65 4.64
C GLU A 57 -16.21 -5.92 5.38
N TYR A 58 -15.05 -5.84 6.02
CA TYR A 58 -14.39 -6.97 6.69
C TYR A 58 -14.10 -6.66 8.16
N PRO A 59 -15.13 -6.38 8.99
CA PRO A 59 -14.93 -5.97 10.38
C PRO A 59 -14.17 -7.06 11.17
N GLY A 60 -13.10 -6.65 11.88
CA GLY A 60 -12.33 -7.53 12.76
C GLY A 60 -11.33 -8.47 12.07
N GLU A 61 -11.21 -8.41 10.74
CA GLU A 61 -10.34 -9.33 10.00
C GLU A 61 -8.86 -8.91 10.04
N LEU A 62 -8.00 -9.71 10.68
CA LEU A 62 -6.60 -9.35 10.96
C LEU A 62 -5.71 -9.21 9.71
N TRP A 63 -6.09 -9.77 8.56
CA TRP A 63 -5.34 -9.56 7.31
C TRP A 63 -5.29 -8.07 6.92
N LEU A 64 -6.28 -7.28 7.37
CA LEU A 64 -6.30 -5.84 7.19
C LEU A 64 -5.04 -5.18 7.76
N ALA A 65 -4.40 -5.72 8.79
CA ALA A 65 -3.18 -5.18 9.38
C ALA A 65 -2.08 -4.87 8.36
N LYS A 66 -1.97 -5.72 7.32
CA LYS A 66 -0.97 -5.57 6.24
C LYS A 66 -1.24 -4.41 5.30
N LEU A 67 -2.47 -3.89 5.25
CA LEU A 67 -2.84 -2.78 4.37
C LEU A 67 -2.41 -1.46 4.99
N ARG A 68 -1.50 -0.78 4.30
CA ARG A 68 -0.96 0.53 4.71
C ARG A 68 -1.56 1.62 3.82
N PRO A 69 -2.28 2.60 4.39
CA PRO A 69 -2.76 3.72 3.61
C PRO A 69 -1.58 4.47 2.97
N TRP A 70 -1.73 4.93 1.73
CA TRP A 70 -0.76 5.74 1.03
C TRP A 70 -1.43 6.67 0.01
N TYR A 71 -0.78 7.79 -0.30
CA TYR A 71 -1.26 8.74 -1.31
C TYR A 71 -1.39 8.11 -2.69
N GLY A 72 -2.41 8.51 -3.47
CA GLY A 72 -2.74 7.84 -4.73
C GLY A 72 -3.34 6.46 -4.46
N HIS A 73 -2.80 5.41 -5.12
CA HIS A 73 -3.19 4.01 -4.90
C HIS A 73 -4.71 3.76 -4.95
N ASP A 74 -5.40 4.52 -5.79
CA ASP A 74 -6.85 4.47 -5.96
C ASP A 74 -7.30 3.80 -7.25
N GLY A 75 -6.41 3.53 -8.20
CA GLY A 75 -6.67 2.65 -9.35
C GLY A 75 -5.78 1.41 -9.40
N HIS A 76 -4.85 1.29 -8.46
CA HIS A 76 -3.94 0.17 -8.31
C HIS A 76 -3.47 0.08 -6.85
N PHE A 77 -2.88 -1.05 -6.46
CA PHE A 77 -2.30 -1.26 -5.13
C PHE A 77 -0.90 -1.83 -5.26
N HIS A 78 -0.01 -1.54 -4.30
CA HIS A 78 1.38 -2.01 -4.34
C HIS A 78 1.57 -3.12 -3.32
N VAL A 79 1.86 -4.32 -3.80
CA VAL A 79 2.22 -5.45 -2.94
C VAL A 79 3.74 -5.43 -2.73
N ARG A 80 4.17 -5.50 -1.48
CA ARG A 80 5.57 -5.69 -1.11
C ARG A 80 5.74 -7.03 -0.42
N LEU A 81 6.71 -7.81 -0.90
CA LEU A 81 7.07 -9.09 -0.31
C LEU A 81 8.11 -8.91 0.80
N LYS A 82 8.20 -9.93 1.66
CA LYS A 82 9.27 -10.08 2.65
C LYS A 82 10.61 -10.34 1.96
N CYS A 83 11.70 -10.07 2.67
CA CYS A 83 13.01 -10.53 2.24
C CYS A 83 13.04 -12.06 2.13
N PRO A 84 13.57 -12.63 1.03
CA PRO A 84 13.70 -14.07 0.89
C PRO A 84 14.54 -14.68 2.02
N ALA A 85 14.17 -15.89 2.47
CA ALA A 85 14.93 -16.60 3.49
C ALA A 85 16.39 -16.82 3.04
N GLY A 86 17.34 -16.56 3.96
CA GLY A 86 18.78 -16.72 3.70
C GLY A 86 19.44 -15.59 2.91
N ASN A 87 18.68 -14.60 2.40
CA ASN A 87 19.28 -13.45 1.73
C ASN A 87 19.73 -12.38 2.73
N VAL A 88 21.02 -12.40 3.08
CA VAL A 88 21.63 -11.50 4.06
C VAL A 88 21.77 -10.05 3.59
N SER A 89 21.77 -9.81 2.28
CA SER A 89 21.87 -8.45 1.70
C SER A 89 20.49 -7.78 1.55
N CYS A 90 19.39 -8.49 1.81
CA CYS A 90 18.05 -7.91 1.80
C CYS A 90 17.71 -7.26 3.14
N VAL A 91 17.36 -5.98 3.13
CA VAL A 91 17.01 -5.22 4.33
C VAL A 91 15.48 -5.18 4.50
N PRO A 92 14.91 -5.82 5.55
CA PRO A 92 13.48 -5.74 5.81
C PRO A 92 13.10 -4.34 6.35
N GLN A 93 11.84 -3.96 6.17
CA GLN A 93 11.27 -2.80 6.85
C GLN A 93 10.84 -3.16 8.27
N GLU A 94 10.54 -2.14 9.09
CA GLU A 94 9.98 -2.34 10.42
C GLU A 94 8.75 -3.26 10.39
N PRO A 95 8.64 -4.19 11.36
CA PRO A 95 7.50 -5.10 11.46
C PRO A 95 6.18 -4.35 11.59
N ILE A 96 5.15 -4.89 10.95
CA ILE A 96 3.78 -4.40 11.11
C ILE A 96 3.17 -5.03 12.37
N ASN A 97 2.42 -4.24 13.15
CA ASN A 97 1.62 -4.78 14.23
C ASN A 97 0.46 -5.61 13.64
N THR A 98 0.50 -6.93 13.82
CA THR A 98 -0.52 -7.87 13.34
C THR A 98 -1.56 -8.24 14.40
N HIS A 99 -1.51 -7.65 15.59
CA HIS A 99 -2.47 -7.90 16.66
C HIS A 99 -3.72 -7.01 16.57
N ASP A 100 -3.72 -6.03 15.66
CA ASP A 100 -4.88 -5.21 15.30
C ASP A 100 -5.01 -5.10 13.77
N THR A 101 -6.23 -4.84 13.32
CA THR A 101 -6.62 -4.61 11.92
C THR A 101 -6.02 -3.35 11.29
N GLY A 102 -5.51 -2.40 12.11
CA GLY A 102 -5.05 -1.10 11.66
C GLY A 102 -6.17 -0.19 11.16
N CYS A 103 -7.43 -0.49 11.49
CA CYS A 103 -8.62 0.27 11.08
C CYS A 103 -8.97 1.42 12.05
N GLY A 104 -8.33 1.46 13.23
CA GLY A 104 -8.55 2.48 14.26
C GLY A 104 -7.73 3.75 14.05
N SER A 105 -6.96 4.13 15.07
CA SER A 105 -6.16 5.38 15.11
C SER A 105 -5.17 5.48 13.95
N ASP A 106 -4.55 4.37 13.55
CA ASP A 106 -3.66 4.26 12.41
C ASP A 106 -4.30 4.82 11.14
N LEU A 107 -5.49 4.33 10.78
CA LEU A 107 -6.24 4.80 9.62
C LEU A 107 -6.78 6.21 9.83
N ALA A 108 -7.34 6.51 11.01
CA ALA A 108 -7.90 7.82 11.33
C ALA A 108 -6.85 8.94 11.19
N SER A 109 -5.58 8.64 11.49
CA SER A 109 -4.47 9.59 11.38
C SER A 109 -4.26 10.14 9.97
N TRP A 110 -4.75 9.46 8.92
CA TRP A 110 -4.67 9.90 7.52
C TRP A 110 -5.69 10.96 7.15
N PHE A 111 -6.72 11.21 7.98
CA PHE A 111 -7.81 12.12 7.66
C PHE A 111 -7.78 13.39 8.51
N THR A 112 -8.19 14.52 7.92
CA THR A 112 -8.55 15.75 8.64
C THR A 112 -9.85 15.53 9.42
N SER A 113 -10.18 16.45 10.33
CA SER A 113 -11.48 16.47 11.02
C SER A 113 -12.67 16.56 10.05
N SER A 114 -12.47 17.18 8.88
CA SER A 114 -13.45 17.24 7.79
C SER A 114 -13.51 15.98 6.92
N GLY A 115 -12.78 14.91 7.28
CA GLY A 115 -12.82 13.62 6.58
C GLY A 115 -12.03 13.54 5.27
N LYS A 116 -11.23 14.57 4.95
CA LYS A 116 -10.35 14.58 3.76
C LYS A 116 -9.02 13.95 4.08
N ILE A 117 -8.36 13.32 3.10
CA ILE A 117 -6.98 12.84 3.28
C ILE A 117 -6.08 14.06 3.54
N LYS A 118 -5.26 14.00 4.60
CA LYS A 118 -4.29 15.07 4.93
C LYS A 118 -3.31 15.25 3.79
N SER A 119 -2.98 16.49 3.43
CA SER A 119 -1.99 16.75 2.37
C SER A 119 -0.64 16.12 2.72
N GLN A 120 0.06 15.63 1.69
CA GLN A 120 1.42 15.15 1.85
C GLN A 120 2.30 16.33 2.26
N LYS A 121 2.98 16.20 3.41
CA LYS A 121 4.00 17.16 3.80
C LYS A 121 5.12 17.09 2.78
N SER A 122 5.62 18.23 2.30
CA SER A 122 6.85 18.25 1.53
C SER A 122 7.95 17.71 2.44
N SER A 123 8.46 16.52 2.13
CA SER A 123 9.68 16.04 2.74
C SER A 123 10.79 16.96 2.22
N GLY A 124 11.26 17.89 3.06
CA GLY A 124 12.47 18.65 2.77
C GLY A 124 13.59 17.68 2.36
N GLY A 125 14.40 18.08 1.38
CA GLY A 125 15.34 17.21 0.65
C GLY A 125 16.16 16.31 1.59
N GLY A 126 15.66 15.09 1.79
CA GLY A 126 16.39 14.07 2.53
C GLY A 126 17.65 13.67 1.75
N THR A 127 18.70 13.34 2.47
CA THR A 127 19.87 12.69 1.87
C THR A 127 19.42 11.40 1.23
N ARG A 128 19.66 11.27 -0.07
CA ARG A 128 19.41 10.01 -0.78
C ARG A 128 20.30 8.93 -0.14
N PRO A 129 19.75 7.75 0.20
CA PRO A 129 20.57 6.65 0.69
C PRO A 129 21.69 6.32 -0.30
N LYS A 130 22.88 5.98 0.21
CA LYS A 130 23.96 5.44 -0.62
C LYS A 130 23.49 4.11 -1.21
N LEU A 131 23.77 3.89 -2.49
CA LEU A 131 23.50 2.62 -3.15
C LEU A 131 24.34 1.50 -2.50
N PRO A 132 23.78 0.29 -2.28
CA PRO A 132 24.57 -0.85 -1.76
C PRO A 132 25.77 -1.16 -2.65
N ASP A 133 26.87 -1.61 -2.04
CA ASP A 133 28.14 -1.83 -2.74
C ASP A 133 27.99 -2.95 -3.79
N GLU A 134 27.16 -3.96 -3.52
CA GLU A 134 26.82 -5.04 -4.47
C GLU A 134 26.13 -4.50 -5.73
N CYS A 135 25.30 -3.47 -5.61
CA CYS A 135 24.65 -2.83 -6.75
C CYS A 135 25.63 -1.95 -7.55
N ILE A 136 26.59 -1.29 -6.87
CA ILE A 136 27.64 -0.51 -7.53
C ILE A 136 28.53 -1.41 -8.39
N ALA A 137 28.85 -2.62 -7.90
CA ALA A 137 29.64 -3.59 -8.65
C ALA A 137 28.99 -3.94 -10.01
N ILE A 138 27.66 -4.13 -10.05
CA ILE A 138 26.94 -4.42 -11.30
C ILE A 138 27.01 -3.25 -12.27
N ILE A 139 26.79 -2.01 -11.80
CA ILE A 139 26.81 -0.81 -12.64
C ILE A 139 28.19 -0.60 -13.28
N ASN A 140 29.25 -0.91 -12.54
CA ASN A 140 30.63 -0.75 -13.02
C ASN A 140 31.11 -1.90 -13.91
N GLY A 141 30.22 -2.78 -14.36
CA GLY A 141 30.56 -3.91 -15.22
C GLY A 141 31.32 -5.01 -14.48
N GLY A 142 30.98 -5.23 -13.20
CA GLY A 142 31.60 -6.23 -12.34
C GLY A 142 31.77 -7.57 -13.04
N ALA A 143 33.04 -8.01 -13.04
CA ALA A 143 33.59 -9.23 -13.63
C ALA A 143 33.00 -10.53 -13.06
#